data_AF-A0A7V9MJP9-F1
#
_entry.id   AF-A0A7V9MJP9-F1
#
_cell.length_a   1.000
_cell.length_b   1.000
_cell.length_c   1.000
_cell.angle_alpha   90.00
_cell.angle_beta   90.00
_cell.angle_gamma   90.00
#
_symmetry.space_group_name_H-M   'P 1'
#
loop_
_entity.id
_entity.type
_entity.pdbx_description
1 polymer ?
#
loop_
_entity_poly.entity_id
_entity_poly.type
_entity_poly.pdbx_seq_one_letter_code
_entity_poly.pdbx_strand_id
1 'polypeptide(L)'
;MSEPPSRADAMNTSQLRERRNRLAEEFAELQWDLGGMAYEMAIRDHFRLDVIVRAAARVQEADAELAEVERLLRLEDAAAAGTCPNCGSLHSRGAVFCWQCGEGLMEVRPAAVSVPPSEG
;
A
#
# COMPACT_ATOMS: atom_id res chain seq x y z
N MET A 1 21.14 4.37 17.42
CA MET A 1 20.71 2.96 17.31
C MET A 1 19.21 2.99 17.12
N SER A 2 18.74 2.79 15.88
CA SER A 2 17.29 2.71 15.62
C SER A 2 16.75 1.46 16.27
N GLU A 3 15.76 1.61 17.14
CA GLU A 3 15.12 0.47 17.80
C GLU A 3 14.30 -0.30 16.75
N PRO A 4 14.52 -1.61 16.59
CA PRO A 4 13.76 -2.40 15.63
C PRO A 4 12.26 -2.39 16.00
N PRO A 5 11.36 -2.50 15.01
CA PRO A 5 9.92 -2.60 15.28
C PRO A 5 9.65 -3.75 16.26
N SER A 6 8.66 -3.57 17.15
CA SER A 6 8.34 -4.60 18.11
C SER A 6 7.92 -5.89 17.40
N ARG A 7 8.20 -7.04 17.99
CA ARG A 7 7.83 -8.34 17.42
C ARG A 7 6.32 -8.47 17.19
N ALA A 8 5.51 -7.74 17.98
CA ALA A 8 4.06 -7.68 17.83
C ALA A 8 3.65 -6.87 16.60
N ASP A 9 4.28 -5.70 16.36
CA ASP A 9 4.02 -4.87 15.18
C ASP A 9 4.42 -5.62 13.89
N ALA A 10 5.60 -6.25 13.89
CA ALA A 10 6.07 -7.05 12.76
C ALA A 10 5.13 -8.23 12.44
N MET A 11 4.55 -8.85 13.47
CA MET A 11 3.58 -9.94 13.33
C MET A 11 2.21 -9.45 12.84
N ASN A 12 1.77 -8.24 13.25
CA ASN A 12 0.55 -7.62 12.75
C ASN A 12 0.69 -7.28 11.25
N THR A 13 1.80 -6.63 10.87
CA THR A 13 2.09 -6.33 9.47
C THR A 13 2.19 -7.59 8.60
N SER A 14 2.79 -8.69 9.10
CA SER A 14 2.84 -9.95 8.34
C SER A 14 1.45 -10.55 8.14
N GLN A 15 0.61 -10.53 9.17
CA GLN A 15 -0.79 -10.99 9.09
C GLN A 15 -1.62 -10.16 8.10
N LEU A 16 -1.45 -8.83 8.09
CA LEU A 16 -2.11 -7.95 7.13
C LEU A 16 -1.67 -8.25 5.69
N ARG A 17 -0.38 -8.51 5.46
CA ARG A 17 0.14 -8.90 4.14
C ARG A 17 -0.42 -10.23 3.65
N GLU A 18 -0.52 -11.22 4.54
CA GLU A 18 -1.15 -12.51 4.22
C GLU A 18 -2.65 -12.34 3.90
N ARG A 19 -3.37 -11.53 4.69
CA ARG A 19 -4.78 -11.24 4.41
C ARG A 19 -4.96 -10.55 3.05
N ARG A 20 -4.13 -9.55 2.73
CA ARG A 20 -4.13 -8.87 1.43
C ARG A 20 -3.94 -9.86 0.28
N ASN A 21 -2.94 -10.73 0.36
CA ASN A 21 -2.66 -11.69 -0.73
C ASN A 21 -3.87 -12.62 -0.98
N ARG A 22 -4.44 -13.16 0.09
CA ARG A 22 -5.64 -14.00 0.00
C ARG A 22 -6.85 -13.26 -0.60
N LEU A 23 -7.09 -12.00 -0.19
CA LEU A 23 -8.18 -11.20 -0.73
C LEU A 23 -7.95 -10.84 -2.21
N ALA A 24 -6.70 -10.60 -2.61
CA ALA A 24 -6.34 -10.35 -4.00
C ALA A 24 -6.57 -11.58 -4.88
N GLU A 25 -6.23 -12.78 -4.38
CA GLU A 25 -6.54 -14.05 -5.04
C GLU A 25 -8.06 -14.25 -5.17
N GLU A 26 -8.81 -14.07 -4.08
CA GLU A 26 -10.28 -14.20 -4.07
C GLU A 26 -10.96 -13.20 -5.02
N PHE A 27 -10.53 -11.93 -5.02
CA PHE A 27 -11.03 -10.91 -5.93
C PHE A 27 -10.81 -11.30 -7.40
N ALA A 28 -9.61 -11.77 -7.74
CA ALA A 28 -9.28 -12.20 -9.09
C ALA A 28 -10.13 -13.40 -9.54
N GLU A 29 -10.33 -14.39 -8.66
CA GLU A 29 -11.19 -15.54 -8.94
C GLU A 29 -12.65 -15.13 -9.17
N LEU A 30 -13.21 -14.28 -8.29
CA LEU A 30 -14.58 -13.79 -8.43
C LEU A 30 -14.78 -12.97 -9.71
N GLN A 31 -13.79 -12.14 -10.08
CA GLN A 31 -13.84 -11.35 -11.31
C GLN A 31 -13.75 -12.25 -12.55
N TRP A 32 -12.93 -13.30 -12.50
CA TRP A 32 -12.85 -14.31 -13.55
C TRP A 32 -14.18 -15.03 -13.73
N ASP A 33 -14.80 -15.50 -12.64
CA ASP A 33 -16.09 -16.18 -12.66
C ASP A 33 -17.22 -15.27 -13.17
N LEU A 34 -17.24 -14.01 -12.75
CA LEU A 34 -18.19 -13.01 -13.24
C LEU A 34 -18.05 -12.84 -14.76
N GLY A 35 -16.83 -12.70 -15.25
CA GLY A 35 -16.53 -12.57 -16.68
C GLY A 35 -16.94 -13.81 -17.48
N GLY A 36 -16.62 -15.00 -16.99
CA GLY A 36 -17.02 -16.27 -17.60
C GLY A 36 -18.53 -16.42 -17.67
N MET A 37 -19.25 -16.09 -16.59
CA MET A 37 -20.71 -16.10 -16.57
C MET A 37 -21.31 -15.12 -17.58
N ALA A 38 -20.81 -13.89 -17.61
CA ALA A 38 -21.27 -12.87 -18.56
C ALA A 38 -21.00 -13.28 -20.02
N TYR A 39 -19.83 -13.88 -20.29
CA TYR A 39 -19.48 -14.43 -21.59
C TYR A 39 -20.46 -15.53 -22.02
N GLU A 40 -20.70 -16.52 -21.15
CA GLU A 40 -21.59 -17.65 -21.44
C GLU A 40 -23.06 -17.19 -21.65
N MET A 41 -23.50 -16.14 -20.95
CA MET A 41 -24.81 -15.50 -21.18
C MET A 41 -24.87 -14.77 -22.53
N ALA A 42 -23.80 -14.06 -22.89
CA ALA A 42 -23.72 -13.31 -24.14
C ALA A 42 -23.80 -14.21 -25.37
N ILE A 43 -23.03 -15.30 -25.39
CA ILE A 43 -23.02 -16.23 -26.55
C ILE A 43 -24.34 -17.00 -26.70
N ARG A 44 -25.14 -17.11 -25.62
CA ARG A 44 -26.46 -17.75 -25.63
C ARG A 44 -27.63 -16.77 -25.78
N ASP A 45 -27.34 -15.48 -25.95
CA ASP A 45 -28.33 -14.40 -26.05
C ASP A 45 -29.37 -14.41 -24.91
N HIS A 46 -28.93 -14.75 -23.69
CA HIS A 46 -29.80 -14.85 -22.53
C HIS A 46 -29.19 -14.17 -21.31
N PHE A 47 -29.35 -12.85 -21.23
CA PHE A 47 -28.85 -12.06 -20.11
C PHE A 47 -29.81 -12.06 -18.92
N ARG A 48 -29.26 -12.43 -17.76
CA ARG A 48 -29.91 -12.31 -16.46
C ARG A 48 -29.17 -11.27 -15.63
N LEU A 49 -29.54 -10.01 -15.84
CA LEU A 49 -28.92 -8.87 -15.16
C LEU A 49 -28.95 -9.01 -13.64
N ASP A 50 -30.01 -9.59 -13.09
CA ASP A 50 -30.13 -9.82 -11.64
C ASP A 50 -29.04 -10.76 -11.11
N VAL A 51 -28.64 -11.77 -11.89
CA VAL A 51 -27.55 -12.68 -11.54
C VAL A 51 -26.21 -11.97 -11.62
N ILE A 52 -25.97 -11.20 -12.69
CA ILE A 52 -24.74 -10.41 -12.87
C ILE A 52 -24.56 -9.40 -11.74
N VAL A 53 -25.62 -8.67 -11.37
CA VAL A 53 -25.57 -7.69 -10.29
C VAL A 53 -25.22 -8.36 -8.95
N ARG A 54 -25.81 -9.52 -8.64
CA ARG A 54 -25.47 -10.27 -7.41
C ARG A 54 -24.02 -10.78 -7.42
N ALA A 55 -23.53 -11.27 -8.57
CA ALA A 55 -22.14 -11.70 -8.69
C ALA A 55 -21.17 -10.52 -8.58
N ALA A 56 -21.48 -9.38 -9.19
CA ALA A 56 -20.70 -8.15 -9.08
C ALA A 56 -20.70 -7.57 -7.65
N ALA A 57 -21.76 -7.76 -6.87
CA ALA A 57 -21.78 -7.36 -5.46
C ALA A 57 -20.72 -8.14 -4.66
N ARG A 58 -20.58 -9.44 -4.89
CA ARG A 58 -19.53 -10.26 -4.26
C ARG A 58 -18.12 -9.81 -4.64
N VAL A 59 -17.90 -9.45 -5.90
CA VAL A 59 -16.63 -8.86 -6.35
C VAL A 59 -16.34 -7.55 -5.62
N GLN A 60 -17.35 -6.67 -5.50
CA GLN A 60 -17.21 -5.39 -4.79
C GLN A 60 -16.94 -5.57 -3.29
N GLU A 61 -17.53 -6.57 -2.65
CA GLU A 61 -17.26 -6.88 -1.23
C GLU A 61 -15.79 -7.28 -1.02
N ALA A 62 -15.26 -8.17 -1.86
CA ALA A 62 -13.85 -8.57 -1.80
C ALA A 62 -12.90 -7.40 -2.11
N ASP A 63 -13.23 -6.58 -3.11
CA ASP A 63 -12.45 -5.39 -3.48
C ASP A 63 -12.42 -4.35 -2.34
N ALA A 64 -13.58 -4.10 -1.71
CA ALA A 64 -13.68 -3.17 -0.59
C ALA A 64 -12.85 -3.63 0.62
N GLU A 65 -12.86 -4.93 0.94
CA GLU A 65 -12.04 -5.46 2.01
C GLU A 65 -10.55 -5.39 1.67
N LEU A 66 -10.18 -5.72 0.43
CA LEU A 66 -8.80 -5.61 -0.04
C LEU A 66 -8.29 -4.18 0.07
N ALA A 67 -9.07 -3.20 -0.40
CA ALA A 67 -8.73 -1.79 -0.35
C ALA A 67 -8.51 -1.28 1.08
N GLU A 68 -9.30 -1.76 2.04
CA GLU A 68 -9.12 -1.40 3.45
C GLU A 68 -7.81 -1.99 4.02
N VAL A 69 -7.52 -3.26 3.75
CA VAL A 69 -6.25 -3.87 4.20
C VAL A 69 -5.03 -3.17 3.57
N GLU A 70 -5.10 -2.82 2.29
CA GLU A 70 -4.05 -2.05 1.62
C GLU A 70 -3.90 -0.64 2.18
N ARG A 71 -4.99 -0.02 2.63
CA ARG A 71 -4.95 1.25 3.34
C ARG A 71 -4.23 1.12 4.68
N LEU A 72 -4.53 0.09 5.46
CA LEU A 72 -3.86 -0.16 6.74
C LEU A 72 -2.35 -0.38 6.54
N LEU A 73 -1.96 -1.21 5.57
CA LEU A 73 -0.56 -1.42 5.23
C LEU A 73 0.15 -0.12 4.83
N ARG A 74 -0.50 0.75 4.04
CA ARG A 74 0.06 2.07 3.70
C ARG A 74 0.24 2.98 4.91
N LEU A 75 -0.67 2.92 5.89
CA LEU A 75 -0.54 3.70 7.13
C LEU A 75 0.61 3.18 8.00
N GLU A 76 0.79 1.87 8.08
CA GLU A 76 1.96 1.27 8.75
C GLU A 76 3.26 1.69 8.05
N ASP A 77 3.31 1.62 6.71
CA ASP A 77 4.45 2.08 5.93
C ASP A 77 4.69 3.60 6.10
N ALA A 78 3.66 4.40 6.37
CA ALA A 78 3.79 5.84 6.64
C ALA A 78 4.14 6.18 8.11
N ALA A 79 4.05 5.22 9.03
CA ALA A 79 4.39 5.42 10.44
C ALA A 79 5.86 5.81 10.64
N ALA A 80 6.17 6.36 11.82
CA ALA A 80 7.46 7.01 12.13
C ALA A 80 8.69 6.21 11.67
N ALA A 81 9.64 6.89 11.02
CA ALA A 81 10.93 6.32 10.64
C ALA A 81 11.84 6.11 11.85
N GLY A 82 11.66 6.91 12.89
CA GLY A 82 12.53 6.94 14.06
C GLY A 82 12.34 8.20 14.87
N THR A 83 13.28 8.45 15.76
CA THR A 83 13.35 9.62 16.62
C THR A 83 14.52 10.52 16.22
N CYS A 84 14.30 11.84 16.34
CA CYS A 84 15.33 12.83 16.05
C CYS A 84 16.52 12.63 17.00
N PRO A 85 17.76 12.58 16.49
CA PRO A 85 18.94 12.37 17.34
C PRO A 85 19.24 13.57 18.25
N ASN A 86 18.76 14.77 17.92
CA ASN A 86 18.99 15.99 18.69
C ASN A 86 17.96 16.18 19.81
N CYS A 87 16.66 16.07 19.52
CA CYS A 87 15.60 16.35 20.51
C CYS A 87 14.70 15.16 20.87
N GLY A 88 14.89 13.98 20.27
CA GLY A 88 14.15 12.77 20.58
C GLY A 88 12.72 12.70 20.02
N SER A 89 12.24 13.70 19.29
CA SER A 89 10.88 13.71 18.72
C SER A 89 10.73 12.68 17.60
N LEU A 90 9.57 12.03 17.49
CA LEU A 90 9.29 11.14 16.35
C LEU A 90 9.26 11.93 15.05
N HIS A 91 9.77 11.32 13.98
CA HIS A 91 9.67 11.85 12.63
C HIS A 91 9.17 10.78 11.65
N SER A 92 8.43 11.21 10.64
CA SER A 92 7.93 10.35 9.57
C SER A 92 9.06 9.83 8.68
N ARG A 93 8.81 8.70 7.99
CA ARG A 93 9.69 8.25 6.90
C ARG A 93 9.83 9.34 5.84
N GLY A 94 11.07 9.63 5.44
CA GLY A 94 11.39 10.65 4.43
C GLY A 94 11.50 12.10 4.95
N ALA A 95 11.36 12.35 6.26
CA ALA A 95 11.60 13.68 6.82
C ALA A 95 13.07 14.10 6.62
N VAL A 96 13.30 15.25 5.96
CA VAL A 96 14.63 15.83 5.78
C VAL A 96 15.05 16.62 7.02
N PHE A 97 14.10 17.27 7.69
CA PHE A 97 14.31 18.05 8.91
C PHE A 97 13.35 17.63 10.02
N CYS A 98 13.78 17.80 11.26
CA CYS A 98 12.96 17.60 12.43
C CYS A 98 11.89 18.70 12.54
N TRP A 99 10.63 18.31 12.64
CA TRP A 99 9.51 19.26 12.78
C TRP A 99 9.53 20.03 14.11
N GLN A 100 10.19 19.49 15.15
CA GLN A 100 10.23 20.08 16.48
C GLN A 100 11.46 20.98 16.70
N CYS A 101 12.66 20.55 16.29
CA CYS A 101 13.90 21.30 16.56
C CYS A 101 14.64 21.78 15.30
N GLY A 102 14.20 21.41 14.10
CA GLY A 102 14.83 21.80 12.83
C GLY A 102 16.08 21.00 12.45
N GLU A 103 16.51 20.02 13.26
CA GLU A 103 17.70 19.19 12.98
C GLU A 103 17.60 18.46 11.64
N GLY A 104 18.71 18.37 10.91
CA GLY A 104 18.79 17.55 9.69
C GLY A 104 18.70 16.06 10.04
N LEU A 105 17.69 15.36 9.52
CA LEU A 105 17.43 13.95 9.80
C LEU A 105 17.99 13.01 8.72
N MET A 106 18.26 13.54 7.53
CA MET A 106 18.98 12.85 6.46
C MET A 106 20.35 13.48 6.25
N GLU A 107 21.38 12.64 6.21
CA GLU A 107 22.63 13.00 5.55
C GLU A 107 22.33 13.08 4.06
N VAL A 108 22.05 14.29 3.56
CA VAL A 108 21.98 14.52 2.12
C VAL A 108 23.37 14.24 1.59
N ARG A 109 23.62 13.02 1.10
CA ARG A 109 24.78 12.79 0.23
C ARG A 109 24.50 13.62 -1.03
N PRO A 110 25.21 14.74 -1.26
CA PRO A 110 24.92 15.55 -2.42
C PRO A 110 25.17 14.68 -3.64
N ALA A 111 24.14 14.51 -4.48
CA ALA A 111 24.36 14.06 -5.84
C ALA A 111 25.36 15.06 -6.45
N ALA A 112 26.56 14.58 -6.79
CA ALA A 112 27.57 15.39 -7.40
C ALA A 112 27.00 15.98 -8.70
N VAL A 113 26.60 17.24 -8.66
CA VAL A 113 26.31 18.03 -9.85
C VAL A 113 27.67 18.35 -10.46
N SER A 114 28.10 17.53 -11.42
CA SER A 114 29.20 17.90 -12.29
C SER A 114 28.72 19.02 -13.22
N VAL A 115 29.09 20.26 -12.89
CA VAL A 115 28.98 21.38 -13.83
C VAL A 115 30.00 21.14 -14.95
N PRO A 116 29.58 21.04 -16.23
CA PRO A 116 30.54 21.02 -17.34
C PRO A 116 31.20 22.40 -17.47
N PRO A 117 32.49 22.48 -17.83
CA PRO A 117 33.18 23.75 -17.99
C PRO A 117 32.60 24.54 -19.17
N SER A 118 32.34 25.83 -18.94
CA SER A 118 32.02 26.82 -19.98
C SER A 118 33.31 27.24 -20.68
N GLU A 119 33.43 26.94 -21.98
CA GLU A 119 34.43 27.54 -22.88
C GLU A 119 33.99 28.97 -23.24
N GLY A 120 34.97 29.89 -23.31
CA GLY A 120 34.78 31.34 -23.42
C GLY A 120 34.56 31.88 -24.82
#